data_AF-A0A2D0KL63-F1
#
_entry.id   AF-A0A2D0KL63-F1
#
_cell.length_a   1.000
_cell.length_b   1.000
_cell.length_c   1.000
_cell.angle_alpha   90.00
_cell.angle_beta   90.00
_cell.angle_gamma   90.00
#
_symmetry.space_group_name_H-M   'P 1'
#
loop_
_entity.id
_entity.type
_entity.pdbx_description
1 polymer ?
#
loop_
_entity_poly.entity_id
_entity_poly.type
_entity_poly.pdbx_seq_one_letter_code
_entity_poly.pdbx_strand_id
1 'polypeptide(L)'
;MAEIPYTKGPHDDETIPHEVISIMVDEEITLHAAWRIYRGLSQTEVAEKLGVKQAAVSQFEKAERPRQVTLEKLAALYECRPTQLTLD
;
A
#
# COMPACT_ATOMS: atom_id res chain seq x y z
N MET A 1 -23.18 27.39 13.98
CA MET A 1 -22.67 26.07 13.54
C MET A 1 -22.45 25.26 14.80
N ALA A 2 -23.04 24.07 14.90
CA ALA A 2 -22.76 23.19 16.03
C ALA A 2 -21.40 22.50 15.79
N GLU A 3 -20.49 22.56 16.75
CA GLU A 3 -19.28 21.75 16.72
C GLU A 3 -19.68 20.29 16.95
N ILE A 4 -19.50 19.46 15.93
CA ILE A 4 -19.63 18.01 16.07
C ILE A 4 -18.38 17.56 16.84
N PRO A 5 -18.50 16.94 18.02
CA PRO A 5 -17.34 16.48 18.77
C PRO A 5 -16.63 15.41 17.95
N TYR A 6 -15.39 15.69 17.57
CA TYR A 6 -14.53 14.78 16.84
C TYR A 6 -13.55 14.14 17.82
N THR A 7 -13.64 12.82 17.94
CA THR A 7 -12.66 12.02 18.69
C THR A 7 -11.69 11.44 17.68
N LYS A 8 -10.43 11.85 17.76
CA LYS A 8 -9.37 11.37 16.89
C LYS A 8 -9.18 9.85 17.06
N GLY A 9 -9.42 9.11 15.97
CA GLY A 9 -9.11 7.69 15.85
C GLY A 9 -7.61 7.44 15.62
N PRO A 10 -7.16 6.18 15.80
CA PRO A 10 -5.75 5.81 15.65
C PRO A 10 -5.19 6.01 14.23
N HIS A 11 -6.05 6.11 13.22
CA HIS A 11 -5.68 6.25 11.81
C HIS A 11 -6.00 7.62 11.21
N ASP A 12 -6.43 8.57 12.02
CA ASP A 12 -6.95 9.85 11.53
C ASP A 12 -5.86 10.80 11.00
N ASP A 13 -4.60 10.56 11.37
CA ASP A 13 -3.43 11.20 10.75
C ASP A 13 -2.91 10.43 9.53
N GLU A 14 -3.63 9.41 9.07
CA GLU A 14 -3.24 8.63 7.90
C GLU A 14 -3.74 9.23 6.60
N THR A 15 -2.80 9.65 5.75
CA THR A 15 -3.11 10.23 4.44
C THR A 15 -2.44 9.42 3.34
N ILE A 16 -3.24 8.84 2.44
CA ILE A 16 -2.75 8.25 1.20
C ILE A 16 -2.71 9.38 0.14
N PRO A 17 -1.61 9.53 -0.63
CA PRO A 17 -1.57 10.51 -1.71
C PRO A 17 -2.71 10.29 -2.71
N HIS A 18 -3.33 11.38 -3.18
CA HIS A 18 -4.44 11.29 -4.14
C HIS A 18 -4.05 10.50 -5.39
N GLU A 19 -2.83 10.68 -5.90
CA GLU A 19 -2.32 9.98 -7.07
C GLU A 19 -2.30 8.45 -6.89
N VAL A 20 -1.99 7.94 -5.70
CA VAL A 20 -2.05 6.50 -5.41
C VAL A 20 -3.51 6.01 -5.51
N ILE A 21 -4.47 6.78 -5.01
CA ILE A 21 -5.90 6.45 -5.09
C ILE A 21 -6.37 6.50 -6.55
N SER A 22 -5.95 7.51 -7.32
CA SER A 22 -6.26 7.61 -8.75
C SER A 22 -5.75 6.39 -9.50
N ILE A 23 -4.47 6.00 -9.34
CA ILE A 23 -3.90 4.81 -9.97
C ILE A 23 -4.70 3.55 -9.61
N MET A 24 -5.06 3.39 -8.33
CA MET A 24 -5.82 2.22 -7.86
C MET A 24 -7.18 2.10 -8.56
N VAL A 25 -7.89 3.23 -8.69
CA VAL A 25 -9.24 3.28 -9.30
C VAL A 25 -9.16 3.18 -10.82
N ASP A 26 -8.27 3.94 -11.46
CA ASP A 26 -8.18 4.06 -12.91
C ASP A 26 -7.69 2.74 -13.56
N GLU A 27 -6.79 2.03 -12.89
CA GLU A 27 -6.23 0.75 -13.37
C GLU A 27 -6.93 -0.48 -12.77
N GLU A 28 -7.93 -0.30 -11.88
CA GLU A 28 -8.65 -1.38 -11.18
C GLU A 28 -7.73 -2.40 -10.47
N ILE A 29 -6.69 -1.89 -9.80
CA ILE A 29 -5.67 -2.70 -9.11
C ILE A 29 -5.75 -2.53 -7.59
N THR A 30 -5.00 -3.35 -6.86
CA THR A 30 -4.94 -3.23 -5.40
C THR A 30 -4.15 -2.02 -4.96
N LEU A 31 -4.43 -1.52 -3.76
CA LEU A 31 -3.73 -0.39 -3.15
C LEU A 31 -2.21 -0.62 -3.08
N HIS A 32 -1.80 -1.86 -2.78
CA HIS A 32 -0.40 -2.27 -2.82
C HIS A 32 0.22 -2.10 -4.22
N ALA A 33 -0.45 -2.60 -5.27
CA ALA A 33 0.04 -2.44 -6.64
C ALA A 33 0.10 -0.96 -7.07
N ALA A 34 -0.88 -0.15 -6.65
CA ALA A 34 -0.89 1.28 -6.91
C ALA A 34 0.30 2.01 -6.27
N TRP A 35 0.64 1.71 -5.01
CA TRP A 35 1.86 2.23 -4.36
C TRP A 35 3.14 1.86 -5.11
N ARG A 36 3.22 0.61 -5.60
CA ARG A 36 4.37 0.16 -6.38
C ARG A 36 4.52 0.99 -7.66
N ILE A 37 3.42 1.21 -8.38
CA ILE A 37 3.40 2.01 -9.62
C ILE A 37 3.73 3.47 -9.33
N TYR A 38 3.17 4.06 -8.28
CA TYR A 38 3.47 5.42 -7.83
C TYR A 38 4.96 5.62 -7.52
N ARG A 39 5.65 4.59 -7.03
CA ARG A 39 7.11 4.59 -6.82
C ARG A 39 7.93 4.27 -8.07
N GLY A 40 7.27 4.05 -9.21
CA GLY A 40 7.91 3.75 -10.48
C GLY A 40 8.60 2.38 -10.52
N LEU A 41 8.16 1.44 -9.69
CA LEU A 41 8.80 0.11 -9.55
C LEU A 41 8.02 -0.96 -10.32
N SER A 42 8.74 -1.86 -10.98
CA SER A 42 8.20 -3.13 -11.48
C SER A 42 8.11 -4.17 -10.36
N GLN A 43 7.31 -5.21 -10.55
CA GLN A 43 7.27 -6.34 -9.61
C GLN A 43 8.63 -7.05 -9.51
N THR A 44 9.42 -7.06 -10.60
CA THR A 44 10.77 -7.63 -10.62
C THR A 44 11.73 -6.82 -9.75
N GLU A 45 11.73 -5.49 -9.86
CA GLU A 45 12.59 -4.63 -9.04
C GLU A 45 12.26 -4.73 -7.55
N VAL A 46 10.97 -4.82 -7.21
CA VAL A 46 10.53 -5.09 -5.82
C VAL A 46 11.04 -6.45 -5.36
N ALA A 47 10.93 -7.47 -6.22
CA ALA A 47 11.39 -8.81 -5.89
C ALA A 47 12.90 -8.87 -5.64
N GLU A 48 13.69 -8.22 -6.50
CA GLU A 48 15.14 -8.10 -6.35
C GLU A 48 15.52 -7.41 -5.04
N LYS A 49 14.87 -6.28 -4.72
CA LYS A 49 15.12 -5.53 -3.48
C LYS A 49 14.73 -6.31 -2.22
N LEU A 50 13.73 -7.19 -2.31
CA LEU A 50 13.28 -8.03 -1.20
C LEU A 50 13.94 -9.42 -1.15
N GLY A 51 14.76 -9.77 -2.15
CA GLY A 51 15.36 -11.11 -2.26
C GLY A 51 14.34 -12.24 -2.48
N VAL A 52 13.23 -11.94 -3.17
CA VAL A 52 12.16 -12.91 -3.50
C VAL A 52 12.02 -13.07 -5.01
N LYS A 53 11.11 -13.94 -5.45
CA LYS A 53 10.77 -14.09 -6.88
C LYS A 53 9.69 -13.06 -7.27
N GLN A 54 9.70 -12.61 -8.52
CA GLN A 54 8.65 -11.72 -9.06
C GLN A 54 7.23 -12.28 -8.85
N ALA A 55 7.05 -13.61 -9.01
CA ALA A 55 5.77 -14.27 -8.75
C ALA A 55 5.31 -14.12 -7.28
N ALA A 56 6.23 -14.00 -6.32
CA ALA A 56 5.89 -13.74 -4.93
C ALA A 56 5.31 -12.33 -4.75
N VAL A 57 5.86 -11.33 -5.43
CA VAL A 57 5.32 -9.96 -5.41
C VAL A 57 3.92 -9.93 -6.01
N SER A 58 3.69 -10.63 -7.13
CA SER A 58 2.34 -10.76 -7.69
C SER A 58 1.36 -11.44 -6.74
N GLN A 59 1.82 -12.41 -5.92
CA GLN A 59 0.98 -13.03 -4.89
C GLN A 59 0.71 -12.07 -3.73
N PHE A 60 1.70 -11.28 -3.31
CA PHE A 60 1.52 -10.29 -2.25
C PHE A 60 0.47 -9.25 -2.64
N GLU A 61 0.52 -8.75 -3.88
CA GLU A 61 -0.45 -7.76 -4.39
C GLU A 61 -1.90 -8.29 -4.45
N LYS A 62 -2.08 -9.62 -4.50
CA LYS A 62 -3.39 -10.28 -4.56
C LYS A 62 -3.81 -10.88 -3.22
N ALA A 63 -2.96 -10.80 -2.20
CA ALA A 63 -3.25 -11.41 -0.91
C ALA A 63 -4.31 -10.59 -0.18
N GLU A 64 -5.44 -11.22 0.18
CA GLU A 64 -6.47 -10.57 1.00
C GLU A 64 -5.97 -10.25 2.41
N ARG A 65 -5.09 -11.10 2.96
CA ARG A 65 -4.51 -10.96 4.31
C ARG A 65 -3.01 -11.18 4.26
N PRO A 66 -2.24 -10.19 3.79
CA PRO A 66 -0.79 -10.29 3.74
C PRO A 66 -0.21 -10.36 5.16
N ARG A 67 0.90 -11.09 5.32
CA ARG A 67 1.59 -11.19 6.62
C ARG A 67 2.16 -9.83 7.00
N GLN A 68 2.01 -9.46 8.27
CA GLN A 68 2.52 -8.20 8.83
C GLN A 68 4.00 -7.94 8.47
N VAL A 69 4.87 -8.93 8.63
CA VAL A 69 6.30 -8.83 8.29
C VAL A 69 6.54 -8.51 6.81
N THR A 70 5.69 -9.02 5.91
CA THR A 70 5.77 -8.72 4.48
C THR A 70 5.32 -7.29 4.20
N LEU A 71 4.22 -6.86 4.82
CA LEU A 71 3.73 -5.49 4.71
C LEU A 71 4.76 -4.47 5.20
N GLU A 72 5.43 -4.72 6.32
CA GLU A 72 6.47 -3.85 6.87
C GLU A 72 7.64 -3.66 5.90
N LYS A 73 8.10 -4.75 5.27
CA LYS A 73 9.18 -4.69 4.27
C LYS A 73 8.77 -3.91 3.01
N LEU A 74 7.55 -4.11 2.55
CA LEU A 74 7.00 -3.40 1.38
C LEU A 74 6.77 -1.92 1.69
N ALA A 75 6.20 -1.62 2.85
CA ALA A 75 5.94 -0.26 3.30
C ALA A 75 7.24 0.54 3.47
N ALA A 76 8.28 -0.09 4.04
CA ALA A 76 9.61 0.52 4.10
C ALA A 76 10.18 0.79 2.71
N LEU A 77 10.01 -0.13 1.76
CA LEU A 77 10.47 0.04 0.38
C LEU A 77 9.72 1.15 -0.37
N TYR A 78 8.42 1.30 -0.12
CA TYR A 78 7.59 2.33 -0.75
C TYR A 78 7.50 3.62 0.06
N GLU A 79 8.26 3.74 1.15
CA GLU A 79 8.24 4.89 2.05
C GLU A 79 6.81 5.30 2.45
N CYS A 80 6.02 4.32 2.88
CA CYS A 80 4.66 4.48 3.40
C CYS A 80 4.48 3.66 4.69
N ARG A 81 3.29 3.70 5.30
CA ARG A 81 2.93 2.80 6.42
C ARG A 81 2.32 1.49 5.90
N PRO A 82 2.45 0.39 6.66
CA PRO A 82 1.79 -0.89 6.33
C PRO A 82 0.28 -0.77 6.10
N THR A 83 -0.41 0.03 6.93
CA THR A 83 -1.83 0.36 6.85
C THR A 83 -2.24 1.06 5.56
N GLN A 84 -1.28 1.62 4.82
CA GLN A 84 -1.54 2.29 3.55
C GLN A 84 -1.42 1.34 2.35
N LEU A 85 -1.15 0.05 2.56
CA LEU A 85 -1.05 -0.95 1.49
C LEU A 85 -2.28 -1.84 1.37
N THR A 86 -3.19 -1.80 2.34
CA THR A 86 -4.43 -2.57 2.37
C THR A 86 -5.62 -1.66 2.61
N LEU A 87 -6.77 -2.04 2.09
CA LEU A 87 -8.06 -1.47 2.45
C LEU A 87 -8.72 -2.48 3.38
N ASP A 88 -8.89 -2.10 4.65
CA ASP A 88 -9.56 -2.93 5.66
C ASP A 88 -11.09 -2.81 5.56
#